data_AF-A0AAU0NE78-F1
#
_entry.id   AF-A0AAU0NE78-F1
#
_cell.length_a   1.000
_cell.length_b   1.000
_cell.length_c   1.000
_cell.angle_alpha   90.00
_cell.angle_beta   90.00
_cell.angle_gamma   90.00
#
_symmetry.space_group_name_H-M   'P 1'
#
loop_
_entity.id
_entity.type
_entity.pdbx_description
1 polymer ?
#
loop_
_entity_poly.entity_id
_entity_poly.type
_entity_poly.pdbx_seq_one_letter_code
_entity_poly.pdbx_strand_id
1 'polypeptide(L)'
;MNKKLNVIVSFFRYRTEIRNLLEQNFEEIQKIDFENFLLDIDKLLTDIKNEKQSIKKELKEHKNDEFYKNIDFLYNEEEIGNKILKKENHLKFCGLQEKYFKNIRSIILLYRIMEIKLKNEINEEKFFNIINKIDFRSGIYFYNLGYYLYLKNFYSKEFNDKNFIRKVLSDFLNDKVLNISTHFSDDYFKVYYFPDRFYEQNFTSILLNYNENLNNKVKVREDLDFVLFLKNIANIKMLDLQNHVIEMLTNLLVDFDSEYERKVAHYTNFTVAQLLGTNRTKFRLNSTDFMNDPSEGNILFEYLHLNKIEYDSHNKTFLSCFTFNHNSLNQFRLYGLQDNKPCTGVSLVYNSNFFFNTDTMIVDSIKDNNLDSVNKEDFKNGLKIPLFRCVYLDSFTGYFEVAKRNKFTFFQEIQDKSLSVKSWEDYMKKMMGIEEKVNNSMNYILIALNYIKGESHNLKVDDLKSANKIISPISFLFKHFAFQEEQECRMVVIDKIESDHVILDENDKTKSYIEYSQPTNRDIKNIYIGLASSYKMSDLLKKMKESGVKKLPKTIISENPYRI
;
A
#
# COMPACT_ATOMS: atom_id res chain seq x y z
N MET A 1 -24.48 -2.46 -14.68
CA MET A 1 -23.64 -2.41 -13.46
C MET A 1 -22.16 -2.46 -13.87
N ASN A 2 -21.25 -1.75 -13.20
CA ASN A 2 -19.82 -1.72 -13.58
C ASN A 2 -19.20 -3.11 -13.34
N LYS A 3 -18.73 -3.80 -14.40
CA LYS A 3 -18.11 -5.16 -14.29
C LYS A 3 -17.06 -5.25 -13.17
N LYS A 4 -16.27 -4.18 -12.98
CA LYS A 4 -15.25 -4.07 -11.92
C LYS A 4 -15.86 -4.15 -10.51
N LEU A 5 -16.99 -3.48 -10.30
CA LEU A 5 -17.69 -3.48 -9.01
C LEU A 5 -18.28 -4.87 -8.71
N ASN A 6 -18.84 -5.55 -9.71
CA ASN A 6 -19.39 -6.90 -9.53
C ASN A 6 -18.32 -7.88 -9.03
N VAL A 7 -17.15 -7.88 -9.67
CA VAL A 7 -16.01 -8.72 -9.27
C VAL A 7 -15.61 -8.46 -7.82
N ILE A 8 -15.53 -7.19 -7.42
CA ILE A 8 -15.16 -6.82 -6.05
C ILE A 8 -16.22 -7.30 -5.06
N VAL A 9 -17.51 -7.08 -5.33
CA VAL A 9 -18.59 -7.54 -4.46
C VAL A 9 -18.58 -9.07 -4.30
N SER A 10 -18.40 -9.81 -5.41
CA SER A 10 -18.28 -11.27 -5.38
C SER A 10 -17.07 -11.75 -4.57
N PHE A 11 -15.93 -11.06 -4.67
CA PHE A 11 -14.73 -11.38 -3.87
C PHE A 11 -15.03 -11.31 -2.36
N PHE A 12 -15.67 -10.24 -1.90
CA PHE A 12 -15.97 -10.06 -0.48
C PHE A 12 -17.04 -11.03 0.03
N ARG A 13 -18.02 -11.40 -0.80
CA ARG A 13 -18.96 -12.48 -0.45
C ARG A 13 -18.22 -13.81 -0.28
N TYR A 14 -17.37 -14.20 -1.24
CA TYR A 14 -16.62 -15.45 -1.19
C TYR A 14 -15.69 -15.51 0.03
N ARG A 15 -14.97 -14.42 0.32
CA ARG A 15 -14.17 -14.30 1.56
C ARG A 15 -15.01 -14.53 2.82
N THR A 16 -16.20 -13.92 2.89
CA THR A 16 -17.09 -14.04 4.06
C THR A 16 -17.52 -15.49 4.26
N GLU A 17 -17.83 -16.21 3.18
CA GLU A 17 -18.14 -17.65 3.23
C GLU A 17 -16.97 -18.48 3.77
N ILE A 18 -15.75 -18.24 3.28
CA ILE A 18 -14.54 -18.91 3.78
C ILE A 18 -14.31 -18.60 5.26
N ARG A 19 -14.55 -17.36 5.70
CA ARG A 19 -14.44 -16.97 7.11
C ARG A 19 -15.44 -17.72 7.97
N ASN A 20 -16.71 -17.81 7.55
CA ASN A 20 -17.73 -18.55 8.28
C ASN A 20 -17.38 -20.04 8.40
N LEU A 21 -16.82 -20.65 7.33
CA LEU A 21 -16.29 -22.01 7.36
C LEU A 21 -15.21 -22.22 8.43
N LEU A 22 -14.37 -21.22 8.69
CA LEU A 22 -13.32 -21.29 9.72
C LEU A 22 -13.88 -21.23 11.13
N GLU A 23 -14.91 -20.41 11.33
CA GLU A 23 -15.54 -20.12 12.62
C GLU A 23 -16.53 -21.23 13.07
N GLN A 24 -16.76 -22.27 12.25
CA GLN A 24 -17.68 -23.39 12.52
C GLN A 24 -19.16 -22.99 12.68
N ASN A 25 -19.52 -21.74 12.40
CA ASN A 25 -20.90 -21.28 12.39
C ASN A 25 -21.53 -21.62 11.04
N PHE A 26 -22.20 -22.78 10.98
CA PHE A 26 -22.95 -23.20 9.81
C PHE A 26 -24.37 -22.64 9.85
N GLU A 27 -24.58 -21.51 9.19
CA GLU A 27 -25.83 -21.22 8.49
C GLU A 27 -25.53 -21.21 6.99
N GLU A 28 -26.51 -21.62 6.16
CA GLU A 28 -26.36 -21.93 4.73
C GLU A 28 -25.33 -21.06 4.00
N ILE A 29 -24.20 -21.67 3.62
CA ILE A 29 -23.21 -21.05 2.75
C ILE A 29 -23.87 -20.90 1.38
N GLN A 30 -24.11 -19.65 0.95
CA GLN A 30 -24.47 -19.40 -0.45
C GLN A 30 -23.39 -20.01 -1.34
N LYS A 31 -23.76 -20.87 -2.30
CA LYS A 31 -22.77 -21.42 -3.23
C LYS A 31 -22.39 -20.33 -4.21
N ILE A 32 -21.29 -19.61 -3.96
CA ILE A 32 -20.62 -18.87 -5.03
C ILE A 32 -19.99 -19.89 -5.96
N ASP A 33 -20.39 -19.84 -7.23
CA ASP A 33 -19.78 -20.64 -8.28
C ASP A 33 -18.37 -20.10 -8.57
N PHE A 34 -17.39 -20.73 -7.92
CA PHE A 34 -15.99 -20.37 -7.99
C PHE A 34 -15.44 -20.29 -9.42
N GLU A 35 -15.80 -21.23 -10.31
CA GLU A 35 -15.26 -21.25 -11.67
C GLU A 35 -15.85 -20.11 -12.50
N ASN A 36 -17.15 -19.85 -12.39
CA ASN A 36 -17.76 -18.69 -13.04
C ASN A 36 -17.20 -17.37 -12.50
N PHE A 37 -16.94 -17.29 -11.19
CA PHE A 37 -16.33 -16.10 -10.59
C PHE A 37 -14.90 -15.87 -11.09
N LEU A 38 -14.09 -16.92 -11.22
CA LEU A 38 -12.75 -16.82 -11.82
C LEU A 38 -12.82 -16.36 -13.29
N LEU A 39 -13.76 -16.90 -14.07
CA LEU A 39 -13.95 -16.51 -15.48
C LEU A 39 -14.30 -15.02 -15.62
N ASP A 40 -15.13 -14.48 -14.73
CA ASP A 40 -15.46 -13.06 -14.70
C ASP A 40 -14.22 -12.18 -14.47
N ILE A 41 -13.32 -12.61 -13.57
CA ILE A 41 -12.06 -11.92 -13.30
C ILE A 41 -11.12 -12.00 -14.51
N ASP A 42 -10.99 -13.17 -15.13
CA ASP A 42 -10.13 -13.38 -16.31
C ASP A 42 -10.57 -12.53 -17.50
N LYS A 43 -11.88 -12.43 -17.72
CA LYS A 43 -12.47 -11.55 -18.73
C LYS A 43 -12.17 -10.09 -18.42
N LEU A 44 -12.31 -9.66 -17.17
CA LEU A 44 -12.00 -8.30 -16.75
C LEU A 44 -10.52 -7.95 -16.95
N LEU A 45 -9.60 -8.85 -16.60
CA LEU A 45 -8.17 -8.67 -16.81
C LEU A 45 -7.84 -8.55 -18.30
N THR A 46 -8.49 -9.34 -19.15
CA THR A 46 -8.36 -9.25 -20.60
C THR A 46 -8.84 -7.91 -21.13
N ASP A 47 -10.00 -7.43 -20.66
CA ASP A 47 -10.55 -6.12 -21.02
C ASP A 47 -9.56 -4.98 -20.66
N ILE A 48 -8.99 -5.00 -19.44
CA ILE A 48 -8.00 -4.01 -18.98
C ILE A 48 -6.71 -4.06 -19.82
N LYS A 49 -6.22 -5.26 -20.14
CA LYS A 49 -5.01 -5.45 -20.96
C LYS A 49 -5.18 -4.89 -22.37
N ASN A 50 -6.34 -5.14 -22.99
CA ASN A 50 -6.67 -4.62 -24.31
C ASN A 50 -6.77 -3.09 -24.31
N GLU A 51 -7.40 -2.52 -23.28
CA GLU A 51 -7.48 -1.07 -23.08
C GLU A 51 -6.08 -0.44 -22.96
N LYS A 52 -5.21 -1.02 -22.14
CA LYS A 52 -3.80 -0.60 -21.98
C LYS A 52 -3.03 -0.63 -23.30
N GLN A 53 -3.19 -1.69 -24.10
CA GLN A 53 -2.55 -1.82 -25.41
C GLN A 53 -3.05 -0.77 -26.40
N SER A 54 -4.36 -0.49 -26.42
CA SER A 54 -4.95 0.58 -27.24
C SER A 54 -4.34 1.94 -26.92
N ILE A 55 -4.28 2.30 -25.63
CA ILE A 55 -3.71 3.58 -25.19
C ILE A 55 -2.22 3.66 -25.55
N LYS A 56 -1.45 2.59 -25.35
CA LYS A 56 -0.02 2.56 -25.74
C LYS A 56 0.17 2.73 -27.25
N LYS A 57 -0.70 2.12 -28.07
CA LYS A 57 -0.65 2.27 -29.52
C LYS A 57 -0.94 3.70 -29.93
N GLU A 58 -2.00 4.30 -29.39
CA GLU A 58 -2.33 5.70 -29.64
C GLU A 58 -1.18 6.63 -29.23
N LEU A 59 -0.61 6.48 -28.03
CA LEU A 59 0.51 7.29 -27.57
C LEU A 59 1.76 7.16 -28.47
N LYS A 60 2.00 5.98 -29.07
CA LYS A 60 3.09 5.78 -30.03
C LYS A 60 2.81 6.45 -31.38
N GLU A 61 1.57 6.38 -31.87
CA GLU A 61 1.15 7.07 -33.09
C GLU A 61 1.32 8.59 -32.94
N HIS A 62 0.94 9.16 -31.79
CA HIS A 62 1.16 10.58 -31.49
C HIS A 62 2.64 10.99 -31.40
N LYS A 63 3.56 10.09 -31.02
CA LYS A 63 5.01 10.38 -30.97
C LYS A 63 5.72 10.27 -32.32
N ASN A 64 5.13 9.56 -33.28
CA ASN A 64 5.72 9.32 -34.61
C ASN A 64 5.23 10.27 -35.70
N ASP A 65 4.19 11.08 -35.43
CA ASP A 65 3.73 12.08 -36.39
C ASP A 65 4.79 13.18 -36.55
N GLU A 66 5.34 13.29 -37.76
CA GLU A 66 6.29 14.32 -38.19
C GLU A 66 5.70 15.74 -38.04
N PHE A 67 4.37 15.83 -37.95
CA PHE A 67 3.61 17.03 -37.59
C PHE A 67 4.06 17.63 -36.25
N TYR A 68 4.48 16.81 -35.26
CA TYR A 68 4.86 17.29 -33.92
C TYR A 68 6.31 17.75 -33.79
N LYS A 69 7.18 17.50 -34.79
CA LYS A 69 8.53 18.07 -34.80
C LYS A 69 8.55 19.54 -35.26
N ASN A 70 7.46 20.02 -35.86
CA ASN A 70 7.37 21.34 -36.51
C ASN A 70 6.25 22.25 -35.96
N ILE A 71 5.59 21.90 -34.84
CA ILE A 71 4.62 22.79 -34.18
C ILE A 71 5.40 23.81 -33.35
N ASP A 72 5.99 24.78 -34.05
CA ASP A 72 6.57 25.95 -33.39
C ASP A 72 5.69 27.20 -33.61
N PHE A 73 4.51 27.13 -34.25
CA PHE A 73 3.78 28.39 -34.52
C PHE A 73 2.25 28.49 -34.55
N LEU A 74 1.38 27.46 -34.61
CA LEU A 74 -0.03 27.77 -34.97
C LEU A 74 -1.21 27.02 -34.32
N TYR A 75 -1.08 26.16 -33.30
CA TYR A 75 -2.26 25.63 -32.58
C TYR A 75 -2.01 25.33 -31.09
N ASN A 76 -3.02 25.60 -30.24
CA ASN A 76 -3.08 25.42 -28.78
C ASN A 76 -2.26 24.24 -28.21
N GLU A 77 -1.00 24.49 -27.86
CA GLU A 77 -0.10 23.52 -27.19
C GLU A 77 -0.71 22.99 -25.88
N GLU A 78 -1.45 23.82 -25.16
CA GLU A 78 -2.14 23.45 -23.92
C GLU A 78 -3.20 22.35 -24.13
N GLU A 79 -3.95 22.36 -25.24
CA GLU A 79 -5.06 21.41 -25.41
C GLU A 79 -4.58 20.01 -25.84
N ILE A 80 -3.54 19.97 -26.67
CA ILE A 80 -2.90 18.73 -27.12
C ILE A 80 -2.08 18.12 -25.98
N GLY A 81 -1.27 18.92 -25.28
CA GLY A 81 -0.54 18.49 -24.08
C GLY A 81 -1.46 17.91 -23.02
N ASN A 82 -2.61 18.55 -22.78
CA ASN A 82 -3.64 18.04 -21.87
C ASN A 82 -4.27 16.72 -22.33
N LYS A 83 -4.40 16.45 -23.63
CA LYS A 83 -4.92 15.16 -24.15
C LYS A 83 -3.90 14.03 -23.96
N ILE A 84 -2.63 14.27 -24.24
CA ILE A 84 -1.55 13.29 -24.04
C ILE A 84 -1.43 12.95 -22.55
N LEU A 85 -1.35 13.97 -21.69
CA LEU A 85 -1.26 13.81 -20.24
C LEU A 85 -2.47 13.02 -19.68
N LYS A 86 -3.68 13.26 -20.19
CA LYS A 86 -4.87 12.47 -19.82
C LYS A 86 -4.73 11.00 -20.20
N LYS A 87 -4.18 10.69 -21.39
CA LYS A 87 -3.96 9.31 -21.84
C LYS A 87 -2.88 8.62 -21.03
N GLU A 88 -1.77 9.29 -20.73
CA GLU A 88 -0.71 8.76 -19.86
C GLU A 88 -1.26 8.46 -18.45
N ASN A 89 -2.07 9.37 -17.90
CA ASN A 89 -2.73 9.15 -16.62
C ASN A 89 -3.72 7.98 -16.65
N HIS A 90 -4.46 7.82 -17.75
CA HIS A 90 -5.35 6.69 -17.95
C HIS A 90 -4.58 5.37 -18.05
N LEU A 91 -3.44 5.37 -18.75
CA LEU A 91 -2.55 4.22 -18.84
C LEU A 91 -2.03 3.80 -17.46
N LYS A 92 -1.62 4.77 -16.64
CA LYS A 92 -1.17 4.53 -15.26
C LYS A 92 -2.28 3.89 -14.42
N PHE A 93 -3.49 4.44 -14.52
CA PHE A 93 -4.66 3.90 -13.85
C PHE A 93 -4.97 2.44 -14.27
N CYS A 94 -4.92 2.13 -15.57
CA CYS A 94 -5.09 0.76 -16.06
C CYS A 94 -4.04 -0.20 -15.49
N GLY A 95 -2.78 0.24 -15.35
CA GLY A 95 -1.70 -0.56 -14.76
C GLY A 95 -1.98 -0.94 -13.29
N LEU A 96 -2.38 0.03 -12.46
CA LEU A 96 -2.74 -0.24 -11.06
C LEU A 96 -3.96 -1.16 -10.94
N GLN A 97 -4.97 -0.98 -11.80
CA GLN A 97 -6.14 -1.85 -11.83
C GLN A 97 -5.79 -3.29 -12.25
N GLU A 98 -4.97 -3.45 -13.29
CA GLU A 98 -4.48 -4.75 -13.74
C GLU A 98 -3.84 -5.50 -12.56
N LYS A 99 -2.95 -4.83 -11.83
CA LYS A 99 -2.27 -5.42 -10.67
C LYS A 99 -3.21 -5.80 -9.54
N TYR A 100 -4.14 -4.94 -9.18
CA TYR A 100 -5.13 -5.24 -8.14
C TYR A 100 -6.00 -6.44 -8.46
N PHE A 101 -6.51 -6.53 -9.69
CA PHE A 101 -7.35 -7.67 -10.08
C PHE A 101 -6.53 -8.96 -10.23
N LYS A 102 -5.24 -8.89 -10.60
CA LYS A 102 -4.31 -10.05 -10.53
C LYS A 102 -4.10 -10.53 -9.10
N ASN A 103 -3.95 -9.61 -8.15
CA ASN A 103 -3.85 -9.94 -6.73
C ASN A 103 -5.14 -10.57 -6.20
N ILE A 104 -6.32 -9.99 -6.52
CA ILE A 104 -7.63 -10.58 -6.19
C ILE A 104 -7.72 -12.02 -6.69
N ARG A 105 -7.39 -12.22 -7.97
CA ARG A 105 -7.43 -13.55 -8.60
C ARG A 105 -6.55 -14.57 -7.87
N SER A 106 -5.34 -14.16 -7.51
CA SER A 106 -4.38 -15.01 -6.79
C SER A 106 -4.86 -15.36 -5.38
N ILE A 107 -5.40 -14.39 -4.65
CA ILE A 107 -6.01 -14.61 -3.33
C ILE A 107 -7.18 -15.59 -3.42
N ILE A 108 -8.05 -15.44 -4.43
CA ILE A 108 -9.21 -16.33 -4.62
C ILE A 108 -8.77 -17.77 -4.86
N LEU A 109 -7.75 -17.98 -5.70
CA LEU A 109 -7.17 -19.30 -5.94
C LEU A 109 -6.58 -19.89 -4.64
N LEU A 110 -5.89 -19.09 -3.83
CA LEU A 110 -5.39 -19.53 -2.52
C LEU A 110 -6.51 -19.83 -1.53
N TYR A 111 -7.55 -19.00 -1.48
CA TYR A 111 -8.75 -19.26 -0.67
C TYR A 111 -9.40 -20.59 -1.06
N ARG A 112 -9.46 -20.91 -2.35
CA ARG A 112 -9.98 -22.19 -2.82
C ARG A 112 -9.13 -23.37 -2.39
N ILE A 113 -7.80 -23.27 -2.47
CA ILE A 113 -6.89 -24.30 -1.96
C ILE A 113 -7.15 -24.53 -0.47
N MET A 114 -7.29 -23.46 0.30
CA MET A 114 -7.57 -23.53 1.74
C MET A 114 -8.96 -24.09 2.03
N GLU A 115 -9.99 -23.70 1.29
CA GLU A 115 -11.36 -24.21 1.41
C GLU A 115 -11.38 -25.74 1.25
N ILE A 116 -10.78 -26.23 0.16
CA ILE A 116 -10.70 -27.66 -0.14
C ILE A 116 -9.88 -28.38 0.93
N LYS A 117 -8.78 -27.77 1.43
CA LYS A 117 -7.98 -28.31 2.54
C LYS A 117 -8.80 -28.42 3.83
N LEU A 118 -9.58 -27.40 4.20
CA LEU A 118 -10.41 -27.40 5.41
C LEU A 118 -11.51 -28.45 5.35
N LYS A 119 -12.06 -28.69 4.14
CA LYS A 119 -13.00 -29.76 3.85
C LYS A 119 -12.35 -31.14 3.79
N ASN A 120 -11.03 -31.25 3.96
CA ASN A 120 -10.23 -32.47 3.81
C ASN A 120 -10.34 -33.12 2.41
N GLU A 121 -10.57 -32.32 1.37
CA GLU A 121 -10.80 -32.79 -0.01
C GLU A 121 -9.58 -32.60 -0.92
N ILE A 122 -8.46 -32.12 -0.37
CA ILE A 122 -7.30 -31.75 -1.17
C ILE A 122 -6.39 -32.96 -1.43
N ASN A 123 -6.35 -33.40 -2.67
CA ASN A 123 -5.35 -34.32 -3.18
C ASN A 123 -4.32 -33.55 -4.02
N GLU A 124 -3.20 -34.19 -4.35
CA GLU A 124 -2.10 -33.58 -5.10
C GLU A 124 -2.55 -33.03 -6.45
N GLU A 125 -3.32 -33.82 -7.21
CA GLU A 125 -3.84 -33.43 -8.53
C GLU A 125 -4.68 -32.14 -8.47
N LYS A 126 -5.64 -32.06 -7.54
CA LYS A 126 -6.47 -30.85 -7.35
C LYS A 126 -5.64 -29.66 -6.90
N PHE A 127 -4.67 -29.86 -6.00
CA PHE A 127 -3.76 -28.80 -5.55
C PHE A 127 -2.99 -28.22 -6.74
N PHE A 128 -2.35 -29.07 -7.55
CA PHE A 128 -1.58 -28.64 -8.70
C PHE A 128 -2.45 -28.01 -9.79
N ASN A 129 -3.66 -28.52 -10.03
CA ASN A 129 -4.59 -27.91 -10.97
C ASN A 129 -4.94 -26.46 -10.59
N ILE A 130 -5.07 -26.14 -9.31
CA ILE A 130 -5.38 -24.77 -8.85
C ILE A 130 -4.11 -23.91 -8.82
N ILE A 131 -3.00 -24.43 -8.31
CA ILE A 131 -1.71 -23.73 -8.25
C ILE A 131 -1.22 -23.36 -9.67
N ASN A 132 -1.44 -24.23 -10.67
CA ASN A 132 -1.15 -23.96 -12.09
C ASN A 132 -1.86 -22.72 -12.64
N LYS A 133 -3.05 -22.40 -12.10
CA LYS A 133 -3.80 -21.23 -12.53
C LYS A 133 -3.20 -19.92 -11.98
N ILE A 134 -2.32 -19.94 -10.98
CA ILE A 134 -1.73 -18.72 -10.37
C ILE A 134 -0.54 -18.22 -11.22
N ASP A 135 -0.58 -16.95 -11.66
CA ASP A 135 0.55 -16.31 -12.32
C ASP A 135 1.50 -15.69 -11.30
N PHE A 136 2.42 -16.53 -10.80
CA PHE A 136 3.38 -16.17 -9.77
C PHE A 136 4.38 -15.08 -10.16
N ARG A 137 4.47 -14.71 -11.45
CA ARG A 137 5.28 -13.57 -11.91
C ARG A 137 4.74 -12.21 -11.48
N SER A 138 3.44 -12.15 -11.23
CA SER A 138 2.71 -10.90 -10.97
C SER A 138 2.26 -10.74 -9.51
N GLY A 139 2.75 -11.60 -8.61
CA GLY A 139 2.27 -11.68 -7.24
C GLY A 139 3.11 -12.62 -6.38
N ILE A 140 4.43 -12.40 -6.34
CA ILE A 140 5.41 -13.28 -5.68
C ILE A 140 5.14 -13.51 -4.17
N TYR A 141 4.41 -12.61 -3.50
CA TYR A 141 3.90 -12.90 -2.17
C TYR A 141 2.98 -14.15 -2.14
N PHE A 142 2.08 -14.28 -3.11
CA PHE A 142 1.23 -15.45 -3.27
C PHE A 142 2.01 -16.68 -3.72
N TYR A 143 3.16 -16.51 -4.37
CA TYR A 143 4.12 -17.59 -4.62
C TYR A 143 4.68 -18.12 -3.30
N ASN A 144 5.21 -17.24 -2.45
CA ASN A 144 5.79 -17.65 -1.17
C ASN A 144 4.73 -18.28 -0.25
N LEU A 145 3.50 -17.77 -0.27
CA LEU A 145 2.38 -18.37 0.46
C LEU A 145 1.98 -19.73 -0.13
N GLY A 146 1.84 -19.85 -1.45
CA GLY A 146 1.56 -21.13 -2.12
C GLY A 146 2.64 -22.18 -1.86
N TYR A 147 3.91 -21.76 -1.86
CA TYR A 147 5.06 -22.58 -1.49
C TYR A 147 5.05 -23.02 -0.03
N TYR A 148 4.81 -22.07 0.88
CA TYR A 148 4.68 -22.36 2.29
C TYR A 148 3.58 -23.41 2.53
N LEU A 149 2.43 -23.25 1.88
CA LEU A 149 1.33 -24.21 1.94
C LEU A 149 1.71 -25.58 1.34
N TYR A 150 2.53 -25.63 0.29
CA TYR A 150 3.06 -26.89 -0.26
C TYR A 150 3.97 -27.61 0.74
N LEU A 151 4.99 -26.93 1.27
CA LEU A 151 5.90 -27.46 2.29
C LEU A 151 5.13 -28.03 3.48
N LYS A 152 4.17 -27.26 3.96
CA LYS A 152 3.35 -27.56 5.13
C LYS A 152 2.48 -28.81 4.94
N ASN A 153 1.98 -29.03 3.73
CA ASN A 153 1.00 -30.07 3.44
C ASN A 153 1.62 -31.39 2.95
N PHE A 154 2.72 -31.32 2.19
CA PHE A 154 3.24 -32.47 1.46
C PHE A 154 4.67 -32.86 1.85
N TYR A 155 5.43 -31.97 2.50
CA TYR A 155 6.84 -32.22 2.83
C TYR A 155 7.10 -32.45 4.32
N SER A 156 6.32 -31.83 5.23
CA SER A 156 6.51 -31.97 6.69
C SER A 156 5.26 -32.45 7.43
N LYS A 157 5.40 -33.52 8.24
CA LYS A 157 4.33 -34.04 9.12
C LYS A 157 4.08 -33.16 10.35
N GLU A 158 5.02 -32.28 10.73
CA GLU A 158 4.93 -31.42 11.93
C GLU A 158 3.93 -30.27 11.81
N PHE A 159 3.28 -30.17 10.65
CA PHE A 159 2.65 -28.95 10.18
C PHE A 159 1.16 -29.16 9.84
N ASN A 160 0.53 -30.21 10.35
CA ASN A 160 -0.90 -30.47 10.15
C ASN A 160 -1.77 -29.72 11.19
N ASP A 161 -1.67 -28.39 11.22
CA ASP A 161 -2.34 -27.53 12.22
C ASP A 161 -3.44 -26.65 11.60
N LYS A 162 -4.70 -26.98 11.91
CA LYS A 162 -5.88 -26.19 11.51
C LYS A 162 -5.87 -24.78 12.11
N ASN A 163 -5.28 -24.58 13.28
CA ASN A 163 -5.20 -23.26 13.93
C ASN A 163 -4.24 -22.35 13.15
N PHE A 164 -3.15 -22.89 12.63
CA PHE A 164 -2.30 -22.15 11.74
C PHE A 164 -2.97 -21.79 10.41
N ILE A 165 -3.74 -22.70 9.79
CA ILE A 165 -4.47 -22.38 8.55
C ILE A 165 -5.45 -21.24 8.81
N ARG A 166 -6.15 -21.28 9.95
CA ARG A 166 -7.00 -20.17 10.43
C ARG A 166 -6.21 -18.87 10.56
N LYS A 167 -5.01 -18.92 11.16
CA LYS A 167 -4.12 -17.76 11.27
C LYS A 167 -3.70 -17.22 9.90
N VAL A 168 -3.33 -18.09 8.95
CA VAL A 168 -3.01 -17.68 7.57
C VAL A 168 -4.18 -16.98 6.89
N LEU A 169 -5.38 -17.54 7.02
CA LEU A 169 -6.59 -16.96 6.41
C LEU A 169 -7.00 -15.64 7.07
N SER A 170 -6.86 -15.54 8.40
CA SER A 170 -7.10 -14.33 9.19
C SER A 170 -6.14 -13.20 8.84
N ASP A 171 -4.83 -13.51 8.82
CA ASP A 171 -3.78 -12.50 8.82
C ASP A 171 -3.27 -12.21 7.41
N PHE A 172 -3.11 -13.23 6.56
CA PHE A 172 -2.33 -13.14 5.30
C PHE A 172 -3.19 -12.97 4.05
N LEU A 173 -4.44 -13.40 4.07
CA LEU A 173 -5.40 -13.20 2.97
C LEU A 173 -6.39 -12.04 3.23
N ASN A 174 -6.11 -11.24 4.26
CA ASN A 174 -6.88 -10.05 4.59
C ASN A 174 -6.90 -9.05 3.42
N ASP A 175 -8.01 -8.32 3.25
CA ASP A 175 -8.17 -7.30 2.20
C ASP A 175 -7.20 -6.12 2.34
N LYS A 176 -6.78 -5.83 3.57
CA LYS A 176 -5.71 -4.89 3.87
C LYS A 176 -4.42 -5.25 3.13
N VAL A 177 -4.04 -6.53 3.14
CA VAL A 177 -2.83 -7.05 2.46
C VAL A 177 -2.95 -6.91 0.95
N LEU A 178 -4.12 -7.24 0.38
CA LEU A 178 -4.40 -7.06 -1.05
C LEU A 178 -4.11 -5.62 -1.51
N ASN A 179 -4.58 -4.64 -0.75
CA ASN A 179 -4.37 -3.25 -1.09
C ASN A 179 -2.93 -2.82 -0.91
N ILE A 180 -2.29 -3.17 0.21
CA ILE A 180 -0.86 -2.89 0.46
C ILE A 180 -0.03 -3.41 -0.73
N SER A 181 -0.20 -4.68 -1.11
CA SER A 181 0.56 -5.33 -2.18
C SER A 181 0.31 -4.74 -3.57
N THR A 182 -0.79 -4.01 -3.78
CA THR A 182 -1.04 -3.35 -5.06
C THR A 182 -0.09 -2.18 -5.31
N HIS A 183 0.35 -1.48 -4.25
CA HIS A 183 1.14 -0.26 -4.37
C HIS A 183 2.65 -0.46 -4.23
N PHE A 184 3.13 -1.70 -4.14
CA PHE A 184 4.57 -2.01 -4.09
C PHE A 184 4.99 -2.86 -5.28
N SER A 185 6.03 -2.46 -6.01
CA SER A 185 6.63 -3.19 -7.14
C SER A 185 6.66 -4.70 -6.92
N ASP A 186 6.36 -5.49 -7.96
CA ASP A 186 6.42 -6.96 -7.86
C ASP A 186 7.81 -7.44 -7.44
N ASP A 187 8.84 -6.66 -7.76
CA ASP A 187 10.20 -6.95 -7.33
C ASP A 187 10.34 -6.94 -5.82
N TYR A 188 9.64 -6.07 -5.08
CA TYR A 188 9.72 -6.00 -3.61
C TYR A 188 9.61 -7.38 -2.94
N PHE A 189 8.78 -8.26 -3.51
CA PHE A 189 8.50 -9.58 -2.95
C PHE A 189 9.49 -10.68 -3.39
N LYS A 190 10.43 -10.43 -4.33
CA LYS A 190 11.44 -11.42 -4.77
C LYS A 190 12.58 -11.55 -3.76
N VAL A 191 12.94 -12.78 -3.43
CA VAL A 191 14.09 -13.17 -2.60
C VAL A 191 15.26 -13.57 -3.51
N TYR A 192 16.46 -13.06 -3.25
CA TYR A 192 17.60 -13.12 -4.19
C TYR A 192 18.10 -14.55 -4.46
N TYR A 193 18.01 -15.46 -3.49
CA TYR A 193 18.43 -16.85 -3.66
C TYR A 193 17.42 -17.74 -4.38
N PHE A 194 16.32 -17.19 -4.88
CA PHE A 194 15.52 -17.92 -5.86
C PHE A 194 16.20 -17.72 -7.22
N PRO A 195 16.69 -18.78 -7.87
CA PRO A 195 17.16 -18.66 -9.25
C PRO A 195 16.09 -17.97 -10.10
N ASP A 196 16.47 -17.02 -10.95
CA ASP A 196 15.51 -16.23 -11.75
C ASP A 196 14.53 -17.11 -12.52
N ARG A 197 14.97 -18.31 -12.92
CA ARG A 197 14.12 -19.35 -13.52
C ARG A 197 12.93 -19.81 -12.66
N PHE A 198 12.94 -19.68 -11.33
CA PHE A 198 11.79 -19.93 -10.46
C PHE A 198 10.71 -18.85 -10.61
N TYR A 199 11.12 -17.64 -10.98
CA TYR A 199 10.22 -16.57 -11.35
C TYR A 199 9.81 -16.65 -12.82
N GLU A 200 10.67 -17.18 -13.70
CA GLU A 200 10.39 -17.28 -15.15
C GLU A 200 9.58 -18.53 -15.54
N GLN A 201 9.78 -19.67 -14.86
CA GLN A 201 9.04 -20.92 -15.05
C GLN A 201 7.81 -20.97 -14.12
N ASN A 202 6.73 -21.64 -14.54
CA ASN A 202 5.53 -21.78 -13.69
C ASN A 202 5.93 -22.61 -12.45
N PHE A 203 5.82 -22.04 -11.24
CA PHE A 203 6.04 -22.72 -9.95
C PHE A 203 5.51 -24.16 -9.93
N THR A 204 4.33 -24.35 -10.49
CA THR A 204 3.66 -25.64 -10.54
C THR A 204 4.38 -26.66 -11.42
N SER A 205 4.96 -26.22 -12.54
CA SER A 205 5.78 -27.07 -13.39
C SER A 205 7.02 -27.58 -12.65
N ILE A 206 7.62 -26.75 -11.79
CA ILE A 206 8.74 -27.16 -10.93
C ILE A 206 8.28 -28.18 -9.89
N LEU A 207 7.14 -27.95 -9.22
CA LEU A 207 6.60 -28.89 -8.24
C LEU A 207 6.18 -30.23 -8.87
N LEU A 208 5.59 -30.20 -10.08
CA LEU A 208 5.15 -31.39 -10.82
C LEU A 208 6.35 -32.20 -11.36
N ASN A 209 7.38 -31.52 -11.89
CA ASN A 209 8.58 -32.17 -12.43
C ASN A 209 9.41 -32.88 -11.33
N TYR A 210 9.35 -32.38 -10.09
CA TYR A 210 9.92 -33.05 -8.93
C TYR A 210 9.27 -34.43 -8.68
N ASN A 211 8.00 -34.61 -9.07
CA ASN A 211 7.23 -35.83 -8.84
C ASN A 211 7.21 -36.80 -10.05
N GLU A 212 7.41 -36.33 -11.30
CA GLU A 212 7.37 -37.20 -12.50
C GLU A 212 8.76 -37.61 -13.02
N ASN A 213 8.97 -38.91 -13.28
CA ASN A 213 10.18 -39.47 -13.90
C ASN A 213 10.28 -39.17 -15.42
N LEU A 214 10.81 -38.01 -15.81
CA LEU A 214 11.26 -37.73 -17.20
C LEU A 214 12.70 -37.19 -17.28
N ASN A 215 13.51 -37.72 -18.21
CA ASN A 215 14.90 -37.49 -18.69
C ASN A 215 15.98 -36.64 -17.93
N ASN A 216 17.23 -37.13 -17.99
CA ASN A 216 18.20 -37.18 -16.88
C ASN A 216 19.37 -36.15 -16.79
N LYS A 217 19.55 -35.13 -17.65
CA LYS A 217 20.75 -34.24 -17.54
C LYS A 217 20.49 -32.79 -17.16
N VAL A 218 19.48 -32.13 -17.72
CA VAL A 218 19.08 -30.76 -17.31
C VAL A 218 18.35 -30.80 -15.96
N LYS A 219 17.55 -31.86 -15.76
CA LYS A 219 16.75 -32.14 -14.57
C LYS A 219 17.54 -32.33 -13.27
N VAL A 220 18.66 -33.05 -13.30
CA VAL A 220 19.45 -33.34 -12.07
C VAL A 220 19.96 -32.06 -11.40
N ARG A 221 20.21 -31.00 -12.17
CA ARG A 221 20.65 -29.71 -11.64
C ARG A 221 19.47 -28.88 -11.11
N GLU A 222 18.32 -28.93 -11.80
CA GLU A 222 17.10 -28.22 -11.42
C GLU A 222 16.46 -28.78 -10.13
N ASP A 223 16.39 -30.11 -10.01
CA ASP A 223 15.87 -30.81 -8.83
C ASP A 223 16.78 -30.60 -7.61
N LEU A 224 18.10 -30.55 -7.82
CA LEU A 224 19.07 -30.35 -6.74
C LEU A 224 18.99 -28.93 -6.16
N ASP A 225 18.87 -27.91 -7.01
CA ASP A 225 18.79 -26.52 -6.55
C ASP A 225 17.49 -26.27 -5.74
N PHE A 226 16.36 -26.86 -6.15
CA PHE A 226 15.11 -26.77 -5.39
C PHE A 226 15.20 -27.51 -4.05
N VAL A 227 15.68 -28.76 -4.04
CA VAL A 227 15.81 -29.55 -2.80
C VAL A 227 16.82 -28.93 -1.82
N LEU A 228 17.95 -28.42 -2.33
CA LEU A 228 18.92 -27.69 -1.52
C LEU A 228 18.30 -26.42 -0.93
N PHE A 229 17.44 -25.74 -1.70
CA PHE A 229 16.68 -24.60 -1.22
C PHE A 229 15.72 -25.00 -0.07
N LEU A 230 14.92 -26.07 -0.23
CA LEU A 230 13.99 -26.56 0.81
C LEU A 230 14.70 -26.95 2.11
N LYS A 231 15.90 -27.52 2.00
CA LYS A 231 16.67 -27.99 3.15
C LYS A 231 17.35 -26.87 3.93
N ASN A 232 17.44 -25.67 3.36
CA ASN A 232 18.07 -24.54 4.01
C ASN A 232 17.06 -23.73 4.83
N ILE A 233 17.15 -23.84 6.16
CA ILE A 233 16.27 -23.14 7.10
C ILE A 233 16.30 -21.62 6.95
N ALA A 234 17.44 -21.04 6.53
CA ALA A 234 17.56 -19.59 6.30
C ALA A 234 16.59 -19.11 5.21
N ASN A 235 16.35 -19.94 4.17
CA ASN A 235 15.41 -19.61 3.10
C ASN A 235 13.97 -19.54 3.62
N ILE A 236 13.56 -20.50 4.45
CA ILE A 236 12.24 -20.50 5.09
C ILE A 236 12.09 -19.27 5.98
N LYS A 237 13.15 -18.92 6.72
CA LYS A 237 13.15 -17.75 7.62
C LYS A 237 13.16 -16.43 6.87
N MET A 238 13.67 -16.38 5.64
CA MET A 238 13.52 -15.23 4.75
C MET A 238 12.05 -15.02 4.32
N LEU A 239 11.29 -16.11 4.14
CA LEU A 239 9.84 -16.02 3.91
C LEU A 239 9.10 -15.56 5.17
N ASP A 240 9.49 -16.06 6.34
CA ASP A 240 8.95 -15.58 7.62
C ASP A 240 9.22 -14.07 7.81
N LEU A 241 10.41 -13.58 7.43
CA LEU A 241 10.75 -12.16 7.47
C LEU A 241 9.78 -11.32 6.62
N GLN A 242 9.51 -11.74 5.39
CA GLN A 242 8.52 -11.06 4.52
C GLN A 242 7.14 -11.00 5.15
N ASN A 243 6.72 -12.12 5.74
CA ASN A 243 5.45 -12.25 6.41
C ASN A 243 5.31 -11.24 7.56
N HIS A 244 6.33 -11.14 8.42
CA HIS A 244 6.30 -10.19 9.54
C HIS A 244 6.39 -8.73 9.11
N VAL A 245 7.02 -8.41 7.98
CA VAL A 245 6.98 -7.05 7.41
C VAL A 245 5.58 -6.70 6.90
N ILE A 246 4.87 -7.62 6.26
CA ILE A 246 3.47 -7.39 5.85
C ILE A 246 2.55 -7.24 7.06
N GLU A 247 2.76 -8.04 8.10
CA GLU A 247 2.06 -7.91 9.37
C GLU A 247 2.30 -6.53 10.00
N MET A 248 3.56 -6.07 10.02
CA MET A 248 3.93 -4.72 10.47
C MET A 248 3.18 -3.64 9.69
N LEU A 249 3.19 -3.68 8.35
CA LEU A 249 2.46 -2.73 7.52
C LEU A 249 0.96 -2.74 7.82
N THR A 250 0.38 -3.92 8.01
CA THR A 250 -1.04 -4.07 8.35
C THR A 250 -1.37 -3.47 9.72
N ASN A 251 -0.49 -3.66 10.70
CA ASN A 251 -0.62 -3.09 12.05
C ASN A 251 -0.47 -1.56 12.05
N LEU A 252 0.35 -1.02 11.15
CA LEU A 252 0.57 0.42 10.99
C LEU A 252 -0.48 1.12 10.12
N LEU A 253 -1.41 0.40 9.48
CA LEU A 253 -2.48 1.05 8.72
C LEU A 253 -3.29 2.00 9.60
N VAL A 254 -3.55 3.21 9.09
CA VAL A 254 -4.46 4.15 9.72
C VAL A 254 -5.88 3.67 9.49
N ASP A 255 -6.48 3.21 10.58
CA ASP A 255 -7.87 2.79 10.62
C ASP A 255 -8.77 3.99 10.95
N PHE A 256 -9.42 4.49 9.91
CA PHE A 256 -10.33 5.63 9.98
C PHE A 256 -11.69 5.31 10.63
N ASP A 257 -11.94 4.04 11.01
CA ASP A 257 -13.21 3.63 11.60
C ASP A 257 -13.34 4.02 13.08
N SER A 258 -12.26 4.55 13.69
CA SER A 258 -12.37 5.16 15.02
C SER A 258 -13.06 6.52 14.98
N GLU A 259 -13.89 6.79 15.99
CA GLU A 259 -14.47 8.11 16.25
C GLU A 259 -13.40 9.23 16.34
N TYR A 260 -12.15 8.86 16.64
CA TYR A 260 -11.06 9.76 17.00
C TYR A 260 -10.10 10.09 15.84
N GLU A 261 -9.72 9.14 14.96
CA GLU A 261 -8.75 9.36 13.85
C GLU A 261 -9.42 9.55 12.47
N ARG A 262 -10.63 10.12 12.44
CA ARG A 262 -11.48 10.29 11.23
C ARG A 262 -10.92 11.12 10.07
N LYS A 263 -9.81 11.84 10.28
CA LYS A 263 -9.23 12.78 9.29
C LYS A 263 -7.76 13.06 9.61
N VAL A 264 -6.99 13.41 8.60
CA VAL A 264 -5.56 13.78 8.71
C VAL A 264 -5.28 15.03 7.89
N ALA A 265 -4.20 15.74 8.23
CA ALA A 265 -3.84 17.00 7.59
C ALA A 265 -2.54 16.89 6.78
N HIS A 266 -2.53 17.51 5.61
CA HIS A 266 -1.34 17.76 4.83
C HIS A 266 -0.97 19.25 4.93
N TYR A 267 0.19 19.55 5.51
CA TYR A 267 0.69 20.91 5.60
C TYR A 267 1.51 21.24 4.36
N THR A 268 1.18 22.35 3.71
CA THR A 268 1.84 22.78 2.49
C THR A 268 1.80 24.30 2.35
N ASN A 269 2.53 24.84 1.39
CA ASN A 269 2.50 26.29 1.13
C ASN A 269 1.17 26.69 0.47
N PHE A 270 0.86 27.99 0.54
CA PHE A 270 -0.41 28.51 0.03
C PHE A 270 -0.63 28.21 -1.46
N THR A 271 0.41 28.34 -2.30
CA THR A 271 0.32 28.11 -3.75
C THR A 271 -0.05 26.67 -4.06
N VAL A 272 0.63 25.71 -3.42
CA VAL A 272 0.34 24.28 -3.57
C VAL A 272 -1.05 23.97 -3.03
N ALA A 273 -1.43 24.53 -1.87
CA ALA A 273 -2.76 24.34 -1.31
C ALA A 273 -3.86 24.82 -2.26
N GLN A 274 -3.65 25.95 -2.94
CA GLN A 274 -4.56 26.47 -3.96
C GLN A 274 -4.66 25.55 -5.19
N LEU A 275 -3.53 25.04 -5.70
CA LEU A 275 -3.53 24.11 -6.83
C LEU A 275 -4.26 22.80 -6.50
N LEU A 276 -4.03 22.24 -5.30
CA LEU A 276 -4.72 21.04 -4.82
C LEU A 276 -6.20 21.30 -4.54
N GLY A 277 -6.54 22.43 -3.91
CA GLY A 277 -7.92 22.82 -3.61
C GLY A 277 -8.75 23.09 -4.86
N THR A 278 -8.10 23.50 -5.96
CA THR A 278 -8.75 23.71 -7.26
C THR A 278 -8.65 22.50 -8.20
N ASN A 279 -7.98 21.43 -7.76
CA ASN A 279 -7.69 20.23 -8.55
C ASN A 279 -7.02 20.55 -9.91
N ARG A 280 -6.20 21.62 -9.93
CA ARG A 280 -5.38 22.02 -11.08
C ARG A 280 -4.11 21.18 -11.21
N THR A 281 -3.66 20.58 -10.11
CA THR A 281 -2.58 19.60 -10.07
C THR A 281 -3.03 18.33 -9.37
N LYS A 282 -2.32 17.23 -9.61
CA LYS A 282 -2.44 16.01 -8.82
C LYS A 282 -1.62 16.11 -7.55
N PHE A 283 -2.04 15.35 -6.53
CA PHE A 283 -1.24 15.17 -5.32
C PHE A 283 0.00 14.34 -5.69
N ARG A 284 1.17 14.69 -5.15
CA ARG A 284 2.43 14.03 -5.52
C ARG A 284 3.00 13.26 -4.34
N LEU A 285 3.51 12.07 -4.59
CA LEU A 285 4.39 11.34 -3.69
C LEU A 285 5.81 11.53 -4.21
N ASN A 286 6.65 12.21 -3.45
CA ASN A 286 8.00 12.55 -3.87
C ASN A 286 8.98 11.43 -3.54
N SER A 287 10.01 11.28 -4.37
CA SER A 287 11.14 10.37 -4.08
C SER A 287 11.83 10.72 -2.77
N THR A 288 12.33 9.69 -2.09
CA THR A 288 13.04 9.79 -0.80
C THR A 288 14.51 10.19 -0.92
N ASP A 289 15.01 10.42 -2.13
CA ASP A 289 16.42 10.74 -2.39
C ASP A 289 16.88 12.08 -1.76
N PHE A 290 15.94 13.01 -1.52
CA PHE A 290 16.21 14.35 -0.98
C PHE A 290 15.28 14.70 0.20
N MET A 291 15.18 13.78 1.17
CA MET A 291 14.44 14.05 2.42
C MET A 291 15.17 15.09 3.27
N ASN A 292 14.39 15.89 4.02
CA ASN A 292 14.92 16.91 4.93
C ASN A 292 15.73 16.30 6.08
N ASP A 293 15.33 15.11 6.53
CA ASP A 293 16.06 14.31 7.51
C ASP A 293 16.66 13.08 6.81
N PRO A 294 17.99 13.04 6.60
CA PRO A 294 18.65 11.92 5.94
C PRO A 294 18.74 10.66 6.82
N SER A 295 18.40 10.74 8.12
CA SER A 295 18.32 9.57 9.01
C SER A 295 17.03 8.76 8.79
N GLU A 296 16.01 9.35 8.17
CA GLU A 296 14.79 8.64 7.82
C GLU A 296 15.06 7.45 6.90
N GLY A 297 14.48 6.30 7.21
CA GLY A 297 14.76 5.06 6.50
C GLY A 297 16.07 4.36 6.90
N ASN A 298 16.83 4.86 7.88
CA ASN A 298 18.02 4.19 8.44
C ASN A 298 17.77 3.64 9.86
N ILE A 299 16.96 4.32 10.66
CA ILE A 299 16.79 4.04 12.10
C ILE A 299 16.33 2.62 12.39
N LEU A 300 15.43 2.07 11.56
CA LEU A 300 15.01 0.68 11.70
C LEU A 300 16.17 -0.29 11.44
N PHE A 301 17.04 -0.01 10.46
CA PHE A 301 18.19 -0.86 10.16
C PHE A 301 19.20 -0.87 11.31
N GLU A 302 19.41 0.29 11.95
CA GLU A 302 20.26 0.41 13.14
C GLU A 302 19.73 -0.45 14.29
N TYR A 303 18.43 -0.34 14.59
CA TYR A 303 17.76 -1.14 15.61
C TYR A 303 17.83 -2.64 15.33
N LEU A 304 17.66 -3.04 14.07
CA LEU A 304 17.73 -4.45 13.66
C LEU A 304 19.17 -4.99 13.59
N HIS A 305 20.19 -4.14 13.79
CA HIS A 305 21.59 -4.45 13.57
C HIS A 305 21.83 -5.07 12.18
N LEU A 306 21.28 -4.40 11.16
CA LEU A 306 21.49 -4.73 9.75
C LEU A 306 22.21 -3.60 9.04
N ASN A 307 23.23 -3.96 8.27
CA ASN A 307 23.87 -3.01 7.37
C ASN A 307 22.89 -2.62 6.25
N LYS A 308 22.62 -1.33 6.11
CA LYS A 308 21.85 -0.81 4.99
C LYS A 308 22.71 -0.86 3.73
N ILE A 309 22.18 -1.47 2.67
CA ILE A 309 22.84 -1.51 1.36
C ILE A 309 21.84 -1.16 0.26
N GLU A 310 22.34 -0.51 -0.78
CA GLU A 310 21.57 -0.34 -2.01
C GLU A 310 21.50 -1.71 -2.71
N TYR A 311 20.33 -2.34 -2.66
CA TYR A 311 20.11 -3.65 -3.28
C TYR A 311 19.66 -3.54 -4.74
N ASP A 312 19.07 -2.40 -5.13
CA ASP A 312 18.67 -2.10 -6.50
C ASP A 312 18.49 -0.59 -6.70
N SER A 313 19.34 0.01 -7.53
CA SER A 313 19.29 1.45 -7.85
C SER A 313 18.05 1.88 -8.63
N HIS A 314 17.35 0.92 -9.24
CA HIS A 314 16.16 1.18 -10.05
C HIS A 314 14.93 1.33 -9.15
N ASN A 315 14.87 0.63 -8.01
CA ASN A 315 13.74 0.74 -7.08
C ASN A 315 13.85 2.00 -6.23
N LYS A 316 12.80 2.82 -6.24
CA LYS A 316 12.70 4.06 -5.48
C LYS A 316 11.48 4.03 -4.57
N THR A 317 11.64 4.60 -3.38
CA THR A 317 10.53 4.83 -2.45
C THR A 317 10.01 6.25 -2.66
N PHE A 318 8.70 6.36 -2.88
CA PHE A 318 7.95 7.59 -3.02
C PHE A 318 6.99 7.73 -1.85
N LEU A 319 6.95 8.90 -1.22
CA LEU A 319 6.07 9.14 -0.09
C LEU A 319 5.45 10.53 -0.09
N SER A 320 4.35 10.65 0.66
CA SER A 320 3.83 11.94 1.07
C SER A 320 3.32 11.87 2.50
N CYS A 321 3.55 12.96 3.22
CA CYS A 321 3.36 13.08 4.66
C CYS A 321 2.00 13.72 4.99
N PHE A 322 1.38 13.20 6.05
CA PHE A 322 0.18 13.71 6.69
C PHE A 322 0.38 13.67 8.20
N THR A 323 -0.47 14.34 8.95
CA THR A 323 -0.43 14.32 10.42
C THR A 323 -1.81 14.21 11.03
N PHE A 324 -1.88 13.56 12.19
CA PHE A 324 -3.09 13.51 13.00
C PHE A 324 -3.46 14.88 13.62
N ASN A 325 -2.54 15.86 13.62
CA ASN A 325 -2.78 17.19 14.15
C ASN A 325 -3.10 18.22 13.05
N HIS A 326 -4.36 18.63 12.98
CA HIS A 326 -4.83 19.47 11.86
C HIS A 326 -4.56 20.97 12.04
N ASN A 327 -4.28 21.42 13.26
CA ASN A 327 -4.06 22.83 13.59
C ASN A 327 -2.89 22.98 14.58
N SER A 328 -1.68 22.65 14.14
CA SER A 328 -0.46 22.65 14.95
C SER A 328 0.41 23.86 14.68
N LEU A 329 0.73 24.63 15.73
CA LEU A 329 1.67 25.75 15.64
C LEU A 329 3.06 25.28 15.17
N ASN A 330 3.54 24.16 15.69
CA ASN A 330 4.85 23.62 15.30
C ASN A 330 4.87 23.29 13.81
N GLN A 331 3.80 22.70 13.28
CA GLN A 331 3.70 22.41 11.85
C GLN A 331 3.66 23.69 11.01
N PHE A 332 2.85 24.69 11.40
CA PHE A 332 2.80 25.98 10.70
C PHE A 332 4.12 26.77 10.75
N ARG A 333 4.96 26.54 11.76
CA ARG A 333 6.27 27.19 11.89
C ARG A 333 7.35 26.56 11.02
N LEU A 334 7.22 25.27 10.69
CA LEU A 334 8.26 24.48 10.03
C LEU A 334 7.91 24.13 8.58
N TYR A 335 6.62 23.97 8.27
CA TYR A 335 6.15 23.47 6.99
C TYR A 335 5.30 24.49 6.23
N GLY A 336 5.38 24.43 4.89
CA GLY A 336 4.57 25.29 4.03
C GLY A 336 4.94 26.77 4.08
N LEU A 337 6.19 27.07 4.46
CA LEU A 337 6.70 28.42 4.53
C LEU A 337 6.65 29.07 3.15
N GLN A 338 6.22 30.33 3.11
CA GLN A 338 6.31 31.20 1.95
C GLN A 338 7.34 32.27 2.28
N ASP A 339 8.35 32.41 1.42
CA ASP A 339 9.48 33.34 1.62
C ASP A 339 10.18 33.14 2.99
N ASN A 340 10.30 31.88 3.43
CA ASN A 340 10.83 31.47 4.74
C ASN A 340 10.13 32.09 5.96
N LYS A 341 8.91 32.61 5.79
CA LYS A 341 8.14 33.22 6.87
C LYS A 341 7.29 32.16 7.61
N PRO A 342 7.43 32.02 8.95
CA PRO A 342 6.59 31.13 9.75
C PRO A 342 5.11 31.47 9.64
N CYS A 343 4.25 30.46 9.86
CA CYS A 343 2.80 30.61 9.93
C CYS A 343 2.15 31.15 8.65
N THR A 344 2.81 31.03 7.50
CA THR A 344 2.21 31.31 6.18
C THR A 344 1.62 30.07 5.50
N GLY A 345 1.88 28.88 6.06
CA GLY A 345 1.43 27.61 5.51
C GLY A 345 -0.08 27.39 5.62
N VAL A 346 -0.55 26.35 4.95
CA VAL A 346 -1.94 25.89 4.92
C VAL A 346 -1.98 24.41 5.25
N SER A 347 -2.92 24.03 6.10
CA SER A 347 -3.23 22.63 6.43
C SER A 347 -4.51 22.23 5.69
N LEU A 348 -4.37 21.30 4.74
CA LEU A 348 -5.47 20.68 4.01
C LEU A 348 -5.87 19.40 4.72
N VAL A 349 -7.10 19.34 5.25
CA VAL A 349 -7.57 18.22 6.06
C VAL A 349 -8.43 17.29 5.24
N TYR A 350 -7.93 16.08 5.03
CA TYR A 350 -8.57 15.02 4.26
C TYR A 350 -9.32 14.06 5.16
N ASN A 351 -10.51 13.65 4.73
CA ASN A 351 -11.25 12.56 5.38
C ASN A 351 -10.79 11.19 4.85
N SER A 352 -11.36 10.12 5.42
CA SER A 352 -11.06 8.74 5.04
C SER A 352 -11.29 8.42 3.55
N ASN A 353 -12.22 9.11 2.88
CA ASN A 353 -12.53 8.88 1.47
C ASN A 353 -11.36 9.26 0.54
N PHE A 354 -10.41 10.07 1.00
CA PHE A 354 -9.22 10.36 0.20
C PHE A 354 -8.26 9.16 0.15
N PHE A 355 -8.27 8.30 1.16
CA PHE A 355 -7.37 7.17 1.31
C PHE A 355 -8.09 5.86 1.06
N PHE A 356 -7.33 4.78 0.96
CA PHE A 356 -7.94 3.47 0.90
C PHE A 356 -8.52 3.08 2.26
N ASN A 357 -9.84 2.84 2.30
CA ASN A 357 -10.51 2.19 3.42
C ASN A 357 -11.45 1.10 2.88
N THR A 358 -11.12 -0.16 3.15
CA THR A 358 -11.89 -1.36 2.81
C THR A 358 -13.32 -1.31 3.30
N ASP A 359 -13.54 -0.77 4.50
CA ASP A 359 -14.84 -0.79 5.16
C ASP A 359 -15.81 0.18 4.45
N THR A 360 -15.33 1.37 4.05
CA THR A 360 -16.15 2.33 3.30
C THR A 360 -16.52 1.89 1.88
N MET A 361 -15.73 0.99 1.25
CA MET A 361 -16.03 0.56 -0.12
C MET A 361 -17.18 -0.46 -0.17
N ILE A 362 -17.43 -1.20 0.93
CA ILE A 362 -18.18 -2.48 0.86
C ILE A 362 -19.14 -2.70 2.03
N VAL A 363 -18.89 -2.18 3.23
CA VAL A 363 -19.76 -2.45 4.39
C VAL A 363 -21.16 -1.87 4.21
N ASP A 364 -21.29 -0.69 3.60
CA ASP A 364 -22.59 -0.10 3.26
C ASP A 364 -23.29 -0.85 2.11
N SER A 365 -22.51 -1.55 1.26
CA SER A 365 -22.97 -2.28 0.08
C SER A 365 -23.54 -3.66 0.41
N ILE A 366 -22.94 -4.33 1.39
CA ILE A 366 -23.32 -5.70 1.80
C ILE A 366 -24.49 -5.67 2.79
N LYS A 367 -24.58 -4.67 3.67
CA LYS A 367 -25.64 -4.59 4.68
C LYS A 367 -27.03 -4.31 4.10
N ASP A 368 -27.12 -3.54 3.02
CA ASP A 368 -28.41 -3.07 2.48
C ASP A 368 -28.89 -3.78 1.20
N ASN A 369 -28.11 -4.72 0.62
CA ASN A 369 -28.36 -5.30 -0.71
C ASN A 369 -28.62 -4.26 -1.84
N ASN A 370 -28.33 -2.98 -1.60
CA ASN A 370 -28.58 -1.87 -2.51
C ASN A 370 -27.25 -1.38 -3.08
N LEU A 371 -26.89 -1.91 -4.24
CA LEU A 371 -25.67 -1.56 -5.00
C LEU A 371 -25.67 -0.14 -5.59
N ASP A 372 -26.77 0.60 -5.45
CA ASP A 372 -26.89 1.99 -5.93
C ASP A 372 -26.29 3.03 -4.98
N SER A 373 -25.97 2.66 -3.73
CA SER A 373 -25.24 3.53 -2.78
C SER A 373 -23.74 3.59 -3.04
N VAL A 374 -23.19 2.61 -3.78
CA VAL A 374 -21.78 2.58 -4.14
C VAL A 374 -21.49 3.74 -5.09
N ASN A 375 -20.65 4.67 -4.63
CA ASN A 375 -20.28 5.83 -5.42
C ASN A 375 -19.46 5.37 -6.65
N LYS A 376 -20.13 5.18 -7.78
CA LYS A 376 -19.54 4.67 -9.05
C LYS A 376 -18.33 5.50 -9.50
N GLU A 377 -18.21 6.73 -9.02
CA GLU A 377 -17.07 7.63 -9.23
C GLU A 377 -15.78 7.17 -8.53
N ASP A 378 -15.85 6.53 -7.36
CA ASP A 378 -14.64 6.06 -6.65
C ASP A 378 -13.90 4.97 -7.43
N PHE A 379 -14.64 4.05 -8.07
CA PHE A 379 -14.06 3.03 -8.95
C PHE A 379 -13.58 3.58 -10.31
N LYS A 380 -14.07 4.75 -10.72
CA LYS A 380 -13.59 5.46 -11.92
C LYS A 380 -12.30 6.23 -11.66
N ASN A 381 -12.08 6.72 -10.44
CA ASN A 381 -10.96 7.60 -10.10
C ASN A 381 -9.70 6.86 -9.62
N GLY A 382 -9.81 5.58 -9.28
CA GLY A 382 -8.68 4.65 -9.19
C GLY A 382 -8.57 4.00 -7.83
N LEU A 383 -7.54 3.18 -7.67
CA LEU A 383 -7.22 2.60 -6.38
C LEU A 383 -6.62 3.67 -5.51
N LYS A 384 -7.11 3.75 -4.28
CA LYS A 384 -6.60 4.69 -3.29
C LYS A 384 -5.35 4.09 -2.66
N ILE A 385 -4.39 4.93 -2.28
CA ILE A 385 -3.18 4.45 -1.61
C ILE A 385 -3.50 4.36 -0.10
N PRO A 386 -3.06 3.30 0.60
CA PRO A 386 -3.22 3.20 2.04
C PRO A 386 -2.40 4.27 2.76
N LEU A 387 -2.87 4.64 3.95
CA LEU A 387 -2.15 5.54 4.84
C LEU A 387 -1.60 4.73 6.02
N PHE A 388 -0.31 4.88 6.32
CA PHE A 388 0.36 4.19 7.42
C PHE A 388 0.80 5.19 8.47
N ARG A 389 0.59 4.91 9.76
CA ARG A 389 1.13 5.72 10.86
C ARG A 389 2.63 5.47 10.99
N CYS A 390 3.40 6.51 11.30
CA CYS A 390 4.83 6.36 11.56
C CYS A 390 5.07 5.78 12.96
N VAL A 391 6.28 5.27 13.16
CA VAL A 391 6.81 4.79 14.45
C VAL A 391 7.99 5.67 14.81
N TYR A 392 7.95 6.24 16.00
CA TYR A 392 9.03 7.01 16.60
C TYR A 392 9.87 6.06 17.43
N LEU A 393 11.11 5.81 17.03
CA LEU A 393 11.99 4.80 17.63
C LEU A 393 13.28 5.46 18.09
N ASP A 394 13.70 5.11 19.30
CA ASP A 394 15.08 5.23 19.76
C ASP A 394 15.78 3.89 19.50
N SER A 395 16.65 3.85 18.49
CA SER A 395 17.34 2.62 18.07
C SER A 395 18.28 2.07 19.14
N PHE A 396 18.72 2.90 20.10
CA PHE A 396 19.64 2.48 21.15
C PHE A 396 18.93 1.75 22.29
N THR A 397 17.83 2.30 22.79
CA THR A 397 17.07 1.69 23.90
C THR A 397 16.01 0.71 23.43
N GLY A 398 15.61 0.77 22.15
CA GLY A 398 14.48 0.05 21.60
C GLY A 398 13.12 0.60 22.02
N TYR A 399 13.10 1.73 22.75
CA TYR A 399 11.85 2.41 23.09
C TYR A 399 11.22 3.02 21.86
N PHE A 400 9.90 2.87 21.72
CA PHE A 400 9.18 3.44 20.61
C PHE A 400 7.76 3.87 20.99
N GLU A 401 7.20 4.75 20.19
CA GLU A 401 5.78 5.07 20.19
C GLU A 401 5.24 5.12 18.75
N VAL A 402 3.99 4.74 18.56
CA VAL A 402 3.32 4.94 17.26
C VAL A 402 2.73 6.34 17.17
N ALA A 403 2.74 6.91 15.97
CA ALA A 403 2.09 8.19 15.73
C ALA A 403 0.60 8.13 16.07
N LYS A 404 0.17 9.10 16.86
CA LYS A 404 -1.15 9.22 17.47
C LYS A 404 -1.49 10.68 17.73
N ARG A 405 -2.77 10.97 17.98
CA ARG A 405 -3.27 12.32 18.33
C ARG A 405 -2.72 12.78 19.67
N ASN A 406 -2.52 14.08 19.82
CA ASN A 406 -2.24 14.69 21.13
C ASN A 406 -3.52 14.72 22.00
N LYS A 407 -3.39 14.40 23.28
CA LYS A 407 -4.43 14.55 24.32
C LYS A 407 -5.12 15.91 24.26
N PHE A 408 -4.36 16.99 24.09
CA PHE A 408 -4.89 18.36 23.99
C PHE A 408 -5.97 18.51 22.90
N THR A 409 -5.82 17.82 21.77
CA THR A 409 -6.78 17.92 20.66
C THR A 409 -8.17 17.37 21.01
N PHE A 410 -8.27 16.46 21.99
CA PHE A 410 -9.57 15.95 22.45
C PHE A 410 -10.32 17.04 23.21
N PHE A 411 -9.64 17.79 24.07
CA PHE A 411 -10.23 18.91 24.82
C PHE A 411 -10.68 20.05 23.90
N GLN A 412 -9.90 20.35 22.86
CA GLN A 412 -10.27 21.36 21.87
C GLN A 412 -11.50 20.96 21.05
N GLU A 413 -11.59 19.70 20.63
CA GLU A 413 -12.69 19.24 19.77
C GLU A 413 -13.99 18.97 20.53
N ILE A 414 -13.91 18.39 21.74
CA ILE A 414 -15.08 17.95 22.51
C ILE A 414 -15.65 19.08 23.36
N GLN A 415 -14.80 20.00 23.85
CA GLN A 415 -15.18 21.14 24.69
C GLN A 415 -15.92 20.77 25.99
N ASP A 416 -15.84 19.51 26.41
CA ASP A 416 -16.27 19.00 27.72
C ASP A 416 -15.11 18.26 28.38
N LYS A 417 -14.71 18.68 29.58
CA LYS A 417 -13.52 18.15 30.25
C LYS A 417 -13.66 16.66 30.60
N SER A 418 -14.83 16.24 31.08
CA SER A 418 -15.07 14.87 31.54
C SER A 418 -15.10 13.90 30.36
N LEU A 419 -15.86 14.25 29.31
CA LEU A 419 -15.93 13.47 28.09
C LEU A 419 -14.58 13.40 27.37
N SER A 420 -13.81 14.49 27.36
CA SER A 420 -12.46 14.51 26.76
C SER A 420 -11.49 13.55 27.44
N VAL A 421 -11.54 13.47 28.78
CA VAL A 421 -10.71 12.50 29.53
C VAL A 421 -11.11 11.08 29.17
N LYS A 422 -12.40 10.77 29.18
CA LYS A 422 -12.91 9.43 28.83
C LYS A 422 -12.54 9.03 27.40
N SER A 423 -12.79 9.90 26.42
CA SER A 423 -12.43 9.65 25.02
C SER A 423 -10.93 9.48 24.81
N TRP A 424 -10.09 10.22 25.55
CA TRP A 424 -8.65 10.03 25.53
C TRP A 424 -8.24 8.67 26.09
N GLU A 425 -8.82 8.24 27.21
CA GLU A 425 -8.52 6.93 27.80
C GLU A 425 -8.91 5.78 26.87
N ASP A 426 -10.08 5.86 26.25
CA ASP A 426 -10.54 4.86 25.29
C ASP A 426 -9.69 4.85 24.01
N TYR A 427 -9.29 6.03 23.53
CA TYR A 427 -8.33 6.15 22.44
C TYR A 427 -6.96 5.54 22.78
N MET A 428 -6.44 5.82 23.98
CA MET A 428 -5.14 5.30 24.40
C MET A 428 -5.13 3.78 24.54
N LYS A 429 -6.22 3.15 25.00
CA LYS A 429 -6.34 1.68 24.98
C LYS A 429 -6.21 1.13 23.56
N LYS A 430 -6.82 1.78 22.56
CA LYS A 430 -6.65 1.40 21.14
C LYS A 430 -5.19 1.54 20.71
N MET A 431 -4.54 2.65 21.06
CA MET A 431 -3.13 2.88 20.68
C MET A 431 -2.18 1.87 21.32
N MET A 432 -2.38 1.53 22.60
CA MET A 432 -1.61 0.48 23.29
C MET A 432 -1.73 -0.87 22.58
N GLY A 433 -2.93 -1.23 22.11
CA GLY A 433 -3.12 -2.46 21.33
C GLY A 433 -2.43 -2.45 19.97
N ILE A 434 -2.23 -1.27 19.35
CA ILE A 434 -1.42 -1.14 18.14
C ILE A 434 0.08 -1.24 18.48
N GLU A 435 0.53 -0.55 19.53
CA GLU A 435 1.91 -0.60 20.01
C GLU A 435 2.33 -2.03 20.38
N GLU A 436 1.47 -2.80 21.04
CA GLU A 436 1.72 -4.22 21.35
C GLU A 436 1.92 -5.06 20.06
N LYS A 437 1.06 -4.86 19.06
CA LYS A 437 1.18 -5.56 17.77
C LYS A 437 2.45 -5.19 17.02
N VAL A 438 2.81 -3.90 17.01
CA VAL A 438 4.07 -3.41 16.43
C VAL A 438 5.28 -4.01 17.14
N ASN A 439 5.27 -4.05 18.48
CA ASN A 439 6.32 -4.70 19.27
C ASN A 439 6.47 -6.18 18.91
N ASN A 440 5.36 -6.91 18.79
CA ASN A 440 5.37 -8.31 18.39
C ASN A 440 5.95 -8.49 16.98
N SER A 441 5.54 -7.67 16.01
CA SER A 441 6.12 -7.70 14.66
C SER A 441 7.62 -7.40 14.65
N MET A 442 8.10 -6.42 15.43
CA MET A 442 9.54 -6.15 15.55
C MET A 442 10.31 -7.34 16.13
N ASN A 443 9.80 -7.95 17.20
CA ASN A 443 10.40 -9.13 17.81
C ASN A 443 10.47 -10.30 16.83
N TYR A 444 9.41 -10.56 16.06
CA TYR A 444 9.42 -11.62 15.06
C TYR A 444 10.37 -11.35 13.89
N ILE A 445 10.49 -10.09 13.45
CA ILE A 445 11.49 -9.67 12.45
C ILE A 445 12.91 -9.96 12.98
N LEU A 446 13.22 -9.56 14.22
CA LEU A 446 14.51 -9.82 14.87
C LEU A 446 14.80 -11.32 14.97
N ILE A 447 13.81 -12.11 15.39
CA ILE A 447 13.93 -13.57 15.47
C ILE A 447 14.24 -14.16 14.09
N ALA A 448 13.49 -13.79 13.05
CA ALA A 448 13.73 -14.27 11.69
C ALA A 448 15.14 -13.94 11.20
N LEU A 449 15.60 -12.70 11.41
CA LEU A 449 16.94 -12.25 11.05
C LEU A 449 18.03 -13.02 11.81
N ASN A 450 17.86 -13.28 13.11
CA ASN A 450 18.81 -14.07 13.89
C ASN A 450 18.89 -15.52 13.40
N TYR A 451 17.76 -16.13 13.01
CA TYR A 451 17.79 -17.46 12.40
C TYR A 451 18.50 -17.47 11.05
N ILE A 452 18.32 -16.44 10.21
CA ILE A 452 19.01 -16.32 8.92
C ILE A 452 20.52 -16.15 9.12
N LYS A 453 20.93 -15.35 10.12
CA LYS A 453 22.33 -15.18 10.53
C LYS A 453 22.96 -16.50 11.01
N GLY A 454 22.18 -17.36 11.69
CA GLY A 454 22.68 -18.60 12.26
C GLY A 454 23.77 -18.31 13.30
N GLU A 455 24.91 -19.00 13.19
CA GLU A 455 26.09 -18.76 14.06
C GLU A 455 26.91 -17.53 13.66
N SER A 456 26.60 -16.89 12.52
CA SER A 456 27.33 -15.71 12.04
C SER A 456 26.83 -14.43 12.71
N HIS A 457 27.71 -13.45 12.93
CA HIS A 457 27.30 -12.12 13.41
C HIS A 457 26.55 -11.31 12.34
N ASN A 458 26.93 -11.48 11.07
CA ASN A 458 26.37 -10.76 9.94
C ASN A 458 25.68 -11.71 8.96
N LEU A 459 24.67 -11.20 8.24
CA LEU A 459 24.08 -11.92 7.12
C LEU A 459 25.11 -12.04 5.99
N LYS A 460 25.06 -13.15 5.23
CA LYS A 460 25.78 -13.27 3.97
C LYS A 460 25.31 -12.19 2.99
N VAL A 461 26.13 -11.82 2.01
CA VAL A 461 25.86 -10.70 1.09
C VAL A 461 24.47 -10.80 0.45
N ASP A 462 24.10 -11.98 -0.05
CA ASP A 462 22.84 -12.18 -0.76
C ASP A 462 21.63 -12.27 0.19
N ASP A 463 21.82 -12.76 1.42
CA ASP A 463 20.82 -12.71 2.49
C ASP A 463 20.59 -11.27 2.95
N LEU A 464 21.67 -10.49 3.06
CA LEU A 464 21.63 -9.08 3.41
C LEU A 464 20.89 -8.26 2.36
N LYS A 465 21.15 -8.50 1.07
CA LYS A 465 20.41 -7.89 -0.05
C LYS A 465 18.92 -8.21 0.02
N SER A 466 18.59 -9.49 0.24
CA SER A 466 17.20 -9.94 0.37
C SER A 466 16.52 -9.30 1.58
N ALA A 467 17.15 -9.31 2.75
CA ALA A 467 16.60 -8.71 3.97
C ALA A 467 16.41 -7.19 3.83
N ASN A 468 17.39 -6.47 3.25
CA ASN A 468 17.27 -5.03 3.00
C ASN A 468 16.07 -4.70 2.13
N LYS A 469 15.91 -5.45 1.05
CA LYS A 469 14.77 -5.32 0.14
C LYS A 469 13.43 -5.56 0.83
N ILE A 470 13.36 -6.60 1.65
CA ILE A 470 12.15 -6.96 2.41
C ILE A 470 11.81 -5.91 3.47
N ILE A 471 12.81 -5.32 4.14
CA ILE A 471 12.59 -4.33 5.20
C ILE A 471 12.29 -2.93 4.63
N SER A 472 12.69 -2.65 3.40
CA SER A 472 12.62 -1.31 2.80
C SER A 472 11.26 -0.60 2.87
N PRO A 473 10.09 -1.24 2.64
CA PRO A 473 8.81 -0.53 2.70
C PRO A 473 8.40 -0.06 4.07
N ILE A 474 8.86 -0.73 5.14
CA ILE A 474 8.60 -0.24 6.50
C ILE A 474 9.67 0.73 6.98
N SER A 475 10.87 0.72 6.38
CA SER A 475 12.00 1.56 6.85
C SER A 475 11.64 3.05 6.92
N PHE A 476 10.94 3.58 5.91
CA PHE A 476 10.50 4.98 5.86
C PHE A 476 9.25 5.28 6.70
N LEU A 477 8.73 4.30 7.45
CA LEU A 477 7.73 4.54 8.48
C LEU A 477 8.37 4.74 9.85
N PHE A 478 9.66 4.43 10.02
CA PHE A 478 10.39 4.62 11.27
C PHE A 478 11.17 5.95 11.23
N LYS A 479 11.00 6.72 12.30
CA LYS A 479 11.62 8.03 12.51
C LYS A 479 12.29 8.09 13.88
N HIS A 480 13.22 9.02 14.04
CA HIS A 480 13.87 9.21 15.33
C HIS A 480 12.85 9.70 16.35
N PHE A 481 12.97 9.23 17.60
CA PHE A 481 12.02 9.58 18.65
C PHE A 481 11.83 11.10 18.85
N ALA A 482 12.88 11.87 18.61
CA ALA A 482 12.87 13.34 18.69
C ALA A 482 11.80 14.02 17.80
N PHE A 483 11.30 13.36 16.77
CA PHE A 483 10.28 13.89 15.85
C PHE A 483 8.83 13.56 16.26
N GLN A 484 8.59 12.99 17.45
CA GLN A 484 7.26 12.52 17.89
C GLN A 484 6.13 13.57 17.77
N GLU A 485 6.46 14.86 17.94
CA GLU A 485 5.52 15.98 17.86
C GLU A 485 4.90 16.17 16.47
N GLU A 486 5.46 15.54 15.42
CA GLU A 486 4.91 15.60 14.07
C GLU A 486 3.64 14.79 13.90
N GLN A 487 3.44 13.77 14.74
CA GLN A 487 2.27 12.87 14.72
C GLN A 487 1.97 12.35 13.30
N GLU A 488 3.03 11.94 12.60
CA GLU A 488 3.03 11.75 11.16
C GLU A 488 2.46 10.40 10.72
N CYS A 489 1.82 10.41 9.56
CA CYS A 489 1.43 9.23 8.80
C CYS A 489 1.74 9.46 7.32
N ARG A 490 2.00 8.39 6.57
CA ARG A 490 2.54 8.44 5.21
C ARG A 490 1.75 7.59 4.25
N MET A 491 1.53 8.12 3.06
CA MET A 491 1.32 7.29 1.88
C MET A 491 2.69 6.88 1.36
N VAL A 492 2.88 5.59 1.08
CA VAL A 492 4.16 5.05 0.61
C VAL A 492 3.92 4.17 -0.61
N VAL A 493 4.72 4.39 -1.65
CA VAL A 493 4.75 3.60 -2.89
C VAL A 493 6.20 3.25 -3.18
N ILE A 494 6.45 2.02 -3.58
CA ILE A 494 7.77 1.60 -4.08
C ILE A 494 7.59 1.17 -5.52
N ASP A 495 8.31 1.82 -6.42
CA ASP A 495 8.28 1.48 -7.83
C ASP A 495 9.65 1.72 -8.50
N LYS A 496 9.82 1.19 -9.69
CA LYS A 496 11.04 1.40 -10.48
C LYS A 496 11.06 2.80 -11.09
N ILE A 497 12.23 3.40 -11.19
CA ILE A 497 12.43 4.70 -11.85
C ILE A 497 12.06 4.66 -13.34
N GLU A 498 12.16 3.50 -14.01
CA GLU A 498 11.73 3.30 -15.40
C GLU A 498 10.22 3.03 -15.54
N SER A 499 9.49 2.93 -14.42
CA SER A 499 8.05 2.66 -14.45
C SER A 499 7.30 3.79 -15.15
N ASP A 500 6.30 3.41 -15.96
CA ASP A 500 5.36 4.35 -16.61
C ASP A 500 4.66 5.26 -15.57
N HIS A 501 4.70 4.92 -14.27
CA HIS A 501 4.09 5.67 -13.16
C HIS A 501 4.98 6.77 -12.57
N VAL A 502 6.30 6.66 -12.75
CA VAL A 502 7.28 7.58 -12.17
C VAL A 502 7.55 8.72 -13.16
N ILE A 503 7.48 9.95 -12.65
CA ILE A 503 7.66 11.18 -13.43
C ILE A 503 8.92 11.87 -12.94
N LEU A 504 9.80 12.25 -13.86
CA LEU A 504 10.92 13.14 -13.58
C LEU A 504 10.43 14.59 -13.58
N ASP A 505 10.86 15.38 -12.61
CA ASP A 505 10.48 16.80 -12.57
C ASP A 505 11.15 17.53 -13.75
N GLU A 506 10.33 18.24 -14.53
CA GLU A 506 10.80 18.97 -15.72
C GLU A 506 11.77 20.10 -15.36
N ASN A 507 11.58 20.71 -14.20
CA ASN A 507 12.43 21.80 -13.71
C ASN A 507 13.70 21.28 -13.01
N ASP A 508 13.64 20.06 -12.48
CA ASP A 508 14.74 19.44 -11.76
C ASP A 508 14.80 17.94 -12.03
N LYS A 509 15.52 17.56 -13.09
CA LYS A 509 15.63 16.16 -13.53
C LYS A 509 16.29 15.22 -12.51
N THR A 510 16.84 15.73 -11.40
CA THR A 510 17.31 14.87 -10.30
C THR A 510 16.17 14.40 -9.41
N LYS A 511 14.99 15.04 -9.49
CA LYS A 511 13.83 14.70 -8.68
C LYS A 511 12.85 13.86 -9.48
N SER A 512 12.25 12.90 -8.79
CA SER A 512 11.16 12.08 -9.31
C SER A 512 9.98 12.03 -8.34
N TYR A 513 8.80 11.83 -8.89
CA TYR A 513 7.56 11.72 -8.12
C TYR A 513 6.52 10.82 -8.81
N ILE A 514 5.54 10.37 -8.03
CA ILE A 514 4.35 9.67 -8.50
C ILE A 514 3.14 10.57 -8.28
N GLU A 515 2.27 10.70 -9.29
CA GLU A 515 1.01 11.40 -9.16
C GLU A 515 -0.09 10.49 -8.62
N TYR A 516 -0.77 10.94 -7.57
CA TYR A 516 -1.92 10.28 -7.04
C TYR A 516 -3.16 10.57 -7.89
N SER A 517 -3.81 9.52 -8.38
CA SER A 517 -4.88 9.65 -9.37
C SER A 517 -6.15 10.34 -8.85
N GLN A 518 -6.38 10.28 -7.53
CA GLN A 518 -7.61 10.80 -6.91
C GLN A 518 -7.72 12.32 -7.03
N PRO A 519 -8.93 12.85 -7.31
CA PRO A 519 -9.17 14.29 -7.27
C PRO A 519 -8.86 14.86 -5.89
N THR A 520 -8.02 15.89 -5.84
CA THR A 520 -7.45 16.40 -4.58
C THR A 520 -8.38 17.31 -3.81
N ASN A 521 -9.40 17.86 -4.46
CA ASN A 521 -10.31 18.84 -3.87
C ASN A 521 -11.57 18.21 -3.27
N ARG A 522 -11.98 17.04 -3.77
CA ARG A 522 -13.26 16.40 -3.43
C ARG A 522 -13.36 16.03 -1.96
N ASP A 523 -12.25 15.52 -1.41
CA ASP A 523 -12.22 14.89 -0.09
C ASP A 523 -11.61 15.80 1.00
N ILE A 524 -11.38 17.08 0.69
CA ILE A 524 -10.96 18.11 1.66
C ILE A 524 -12.16 18.51 2.52
N LYS A 525 -12.09 18.21 3.82
CA LYS A 525 -13.16 18.52 4.80
C LYS A 525 -12.94 19.85 5.50
N ASN A 526 -11.70 20.14 5.89
CA ASN A 526 -11.32 21.38 6.56
C ASN A 526 -10.07 21.98 5.91
N ILE A 527 -9.94 23.30 5.99
CA ILE A 527 -8.70 24.01 5.66
C ILE A 527 -8.34 24.88 6.86
N TYR A 528 -7.13 24.74 7.37
CA TYR A 528 -6.58 25.67 8.38
C TYR A 528 -5.51 26.54 7.73
N ILE A 529 -5.63 27.85 7.89
CA ILE A 529 -4.68 28.82 7.32
C ILE A 529 -3.85 29.39 8.45
N GLY A 530 -2.53 29.33 8.31
CA GLY A 530 -1.61 29.96 9.26
C GLY A 530 -1.87 31.46 9.38
N LEU A 531 -1.72 32.01 10.58
CA LEU A 531 -2.14 33.37 10.91
C LEU A 531 -1.53 34.44 9.99
N ALA A 532 -0.27 34.26 9.56
CA ALA A 532 0.43 35.19 8.68
C ALA A 532 -0.08 35.18 7.23
N SER A 533 -0.88 34.20 6.82
CA SER A 533 -1.53 34.10 5.49
C SER A 533 -3.05 34.29 5.55
N SER A 534 -3.60 34.70 6.69
CA SER A 534 -5.05 34.86 6.91
C SER A 534 -5.73 35.73 5.84
N TYR A 535 -5.07 36.81 5.39
CA TYR A 535 -5.57 37.71 4.35
C TYR A 535 -5.81 37.03 2.98
N LYS A 536 -5.22 35.86 2.73
CA LYS A 536 -5.40 35.10 1.48
C LYS A 536 -6.59 34.14 1.49
N MET A 537 -7.30 34.00 2.63
CA MET A 537 -8.40 33.04 2.79
C MET A 537 -9.51 33.22 1.75
N SER A 538 -9.95 34.46 1.52
CA SER A 538 -11.03 34.77 0.58
C SER A 538 -10.66 34.44 -0.87
N ASP A 539 -9.39 34.66 -1.27
CA ASP A 539 -8.89 34.31 -2.60
C ASP A 539 -8.93 32.79 -2.83
N LEU A 540 -8.45 32.01 -1.85
CA LEU A 540 -8.48 30.55 -1.92
C LEU A 540 -9.90 30.02 -2.12
N LEU A 541 -10.83 30.47 -1.27
CA LEU A 541 -12.23 30.03 -1.32
C LEU A 541 -12.91 30.41 -2.63
N LYS A 542 -12.66 31.63 -3.14
CA LYS A 542 -13.20 32.10 -4.41
C LYS A 542 -12.71 31.22 -5.57
N LYS A 543 -11.41 30.98 -5.67
CA LYS A 543 -10.83 30.13 -6.72
C LYS A 543 -11.32 28.68 -6.66
N MET A 544 -11.48 28.12 -5.46
CA MET A 544 -12.08 26.77 -5.30
C MET A 544 -13.54 26.74 -5.79
N LYS A 545 -14.31 27.79 -5.52
CA LYS A 545 -15.70 27.87 -6.02
C LYS A 545 -15.75 27.97 -7.55
N GLU A 546 -14.89 28.82 -8.12
CA GLU A 546 -14.76 29.01 -9.57
C GLU A 546 -14.27 27.73 -10.29
N SER A 547 -13.44 26.92 -9.63
CA SER A 547 -13.00 25.61 -10.17
C SER A 547 -14.06 24.50 -10.05
N GLY A 548 -15.30 24.83 -9.70
CA GLY A 548 -16.41 23.87 -9.67
C GLY A 548 -16.55 23.05 -8.37
N VAL A 549 -15.87 23.42 -7.27
CA VAL A 549 -16.11 22.79 -5.97
C VAL A 549 -17.54 23.11 -5.50
N LYS A 550 -18.42 22.10 -5.50
CA LYS A 550 -19.84 22.27 -5.16
C LYS A 550 -20.04 22.76 -3.73
N LYS A 551 -19.40 22.08 -2.76
CA LYS A 551 -19.44 22.39 -1.33
C LYS A 551 -18.04 22.76 -0.86
N LEU A 552 -17.85 24.03 -0.47
CA LEU A 552 -16.57 24.51 0.01
C LEU A 552 -16.22 23.87 1.37
N PRO A 553 -14.94 23.53 1.62
CA PRO A 553 -14.49 23.04 2.92
C PRO A 553 -14.66 24.10 4.01
N LYS A 554 -14.91 23.67 5.25
CA LYS A 554 -14.91 24.59 6.39
C LYS A 554 -13.49 25.10 6.58
N THR A 555 -13.29 26.40 6.39
CA THR A 555 -11.97 27.05 6.44
C THR A 555 -11.85 27.91 7.69
N ILE A 556 -10.74 27.78 8.41
CA ILE A 556 -10.51 28.35 9.73
C ILE A 556 -9.12 28.98 9.74
N ILE A 557 -8.99 30.17 10.32
CA ILE A 557 -7.66 30.77 10.59
C ILE A 557 -7.14 30.14 11.88
N SER A 558 -5.87 29.72 11.87
CA SER A 558 -5.25 29.12 13.07
C SER A 558 -5.27 30.11 14.23
N GLU A 559 -5.89 29.70 15.35
CA GLU A 559 -5.97 30.46 16.61
C GLU A 559 -4.76 30.24 17.52
N ASN A 560 -3.77 29.45 17.07
CA ASN A 560 -2.58 29.20 17.86
C ASN A 560 -1.82 30.51 18.12
N PRO A 561 -1.24 30.67 19.32
CA PRO A 561 -0.56 31.91 19.70
C PRO A 561 0.69 32.12 18.83
N TYR A 562 0.58 33.01 17.86
CA TYR A 562 1.68 33.49 17.05
C TYR A 562 1.68 35.02 17.11
N ARG A 563 2.80 35.60 17.54
CA ARG A 563 2.99 37.05 17.49
C ARG A 563 3.51 37.38 16.09
N ILE A 564 2.70 38.13 15.33
CA ILE A 564 3.02 38.60 13.97
C ILE A 564 4.17 39.61 14.03
#